data_AF-A0A9D4Q4B4-F1
#
_entry.id   AF-A0A9D4Q4B4-F1
#
_cell.length_a   1.000
_cell.length_b   1.000
_cell.length_c   1.000
_cell.angle_alpha   90.00
_cell.angle_beta   90.00
_cell.angle_gamma   90.00
#
_symmetry.space_group_name_H-M   'P 1'
#
loop_
_entity.id
_entity.type
_entity.pdbx_description
1 polymer ?
#
loop_
_entity_poly.entity_id
_entity_poly.type
_entity_poly.pdbx_seq_one_letter_code
_entity_poly.pdbx_strand_id
1 'polypeptide(L)'
;MEDSGVQHILNSSMTEDLTRLFRFFKCVQGGVKTLLDCVSKHLRNLGRSIVNEHGDSVSLIPEMMDLRDRFDYFIQHSFDDDEDAKKAIATDLQYLLDDILHPVGSAHRVRPALRAVLNYIEAAQLADRIL
;
A
#
# COMPACT_ATOMS: atom_id res chain seq x y z
N MET A 1 -14.41 -19.23 4.03
CA MET A 1 -15.37 -18.14 4.30
C MET A 1 -14.63 -17.16 5.18
N GLU A 2 -13.84 -16.28 4.57
CA GLU A 2 -12.92 -15.37 5.25
C GLU A 2 -12.76 -14.11 4.37
N ASP A 3 -13.83 -13.36 4.18
CA ASP A 3 -13.73 -11.98 3.69
C ASP A 3 -14.15 -11.13 4.88
N SER A 4 -13.16 -10.60 5.62
CA SER A 4 -13.48 -9.70 6.73
C SER A 4 -14.21 -8.48 6.15
N GLY A 5 -15.11 -7.86 6.92
CA GLY A 5 -15.80 -6.65 6.46
C GLY A 5 -14.85 -5.54 6.00
N VAL A 6 -13.61 -5.53 6.52
CA VAL A 6 -12.53 -4.62 6.09
C VAL A 6 -12.05 -4.94 4.69
N GLN A 7 -11.87 -6.21 4.33
CA GLN A 7 -11.47 -6.64 3.00
C GLN A 7 -12.53 -6.26 1.95
N HIS A 8 -13.82 -6.38 2.29
CA HIS A 8 -14.91 -5.93 1.42
C HIS A 8 -14.89 -4.41 1.20
N ILE A 9 -14.71 -3.62 2.27
CA ILE A 9 -14.61 -2.15 2.19
C ILE A 9 -13.43 -1.72 1.32
N LEU A 10 -12.29 -2.39 1.47
CA LEU A 10 -11.09 -2.14 0.66
C LEU A 10 -11.31 -2.51 -0.82
N ASN A 11 -12.00 -3.61 -1.11
CA ASN A 11 -12.31 -4.05 -2.47
C ASN A 11 -13.29 -3.12 -3.21
N SER A 12 -14.28 -2.57 -2.51
CA SER A 12 -15.35 -1.74 -3.11
C SER A 12 -15.06 -0.24 -3.13
N SER A 13 -13.85 0.20 -2.81
CA SER A 13 -13.47 1.63 -2.78
C SER A 13 -14.43 2.48 -1.92
N MET A 14 -14.99 1.89 -0.86
CA MET A 14 -15.94 2.56 0.05
C MET A 14 -15.17 3.46 1.02
N THR A 15 -14.58 4.53 0.48
CA THR A 15 -13.68 5.42 1.21
C THR A 15 -14.33 6.02 2.44
N GLU A 16 -15.61 6.37 2.41
CA GLU A 16 -16.33 6.93 3.55
C GLU A 16 -16.49 5.92 4.71
N ASP A 17 -16.71 4.64 4.40
CA ASP A 17 -16.80 3.58 5.41
C ASP A 17 -15.43 3.22 5.96
N LEU A 18 -14.39 3.28 5.12
CA LEU A 18 -13.01 3.14 5.56
C LEU A 18 -12.61 4.29 6.50
N THR A 19 -13.02 5.53 6.21
CA THR A 19 -12.83 6.69 7.10
C THR A 19 -13.51 6.48 8.45
N ARG A 20 -14.77 6.03 8.46
CA ARG A 20 -15.51 5.74 9.70
C ARG A 20 -14.81 4.65 10.51
N LEU A 21 -14.37 3.58 9.85
CA LEU A 21 -13.66 2.47 10.48
C LEU A 21 -12.33 2.95 11.09
N PHE A 22 -11.54 3.71 10.33
CA PHE A 22 -10.27 4.26 10.79
C PHE A 22 -10.45 5.14 12.04
N ARG A 23 -11.41 6.07 12.03
CA ARG A 23 -11.75 6.90 13.19
C ARG A 23 -12.16 6.09 14.41
N PHE A 24 -12.93 5.01 14.22
CA PHE A 24 -13.30 4.11 15.30
C PHE A 24 -12.07 3.41 15.90
N PHE A 25 -11.17 2.88 15.07
CA PHE A 25 -9.96 2.21 15.51
C PHE A 25 -8.93 3.14 16.18
N LYS A 26 -8.95 4.47 15.91
CA LYS A 26 -8.14 5.46 16.64
C LYS A 26 -8.53 5.58 18.12
N CYS A 27 -9.78 5.30 18.46
CA CYS A 27 -10.27 5.36 19.85
C CYS A 27 -9.92 4.11 20.67
N VAL A 28 -9.36 3.08 20.05
CA VAL A 28 -9.05 1.79 20.69
C VAL A 28 -7.54 1.62 20.77
N GLN A 29 -7.02 1.26 21.96
CA GLN A 29 -5.59 1.00 22.13
C GLN A 29 -5.13 -0.13 21.21
N GLY A 30 -4.14 0.13 20.36
CA GLY A 30 -3.67 -0.82 19.34
C GLY A 30 -4.64 -1.06 18.18
N GLY A 31 -5.75 -0.32 18.13
CA GLY A 31 -6.77 -0.45 17.09
C GLY A 31 -6.24 -0.06 15.71
N VAL A 32 -5.60 1.11 15.61
CA VAL A 32 -4.97 1.58 14.36
C VAL A 32 -3.99 0.55 13.80
N LYS A 33 -3.11 0.00 14.65
CA LYS A 33 -2.16 -1.04 14.25
C LYS A 33 -2.87 -2.29 13.70
N THR A 34 -3.97 -2.71 14.32
CA THR A 34 -4.75 -3.88 13.88
C THR A 34 -5.38 -3.64 12.51
N LEU A 35 -5.92 -2.43 12.30
CA LEU A 35 -6.47 -2.05 11.00
C LEU A 35 -5.38 -1.98 9.92
N LEU A 36 -4.25 -1.34 10.21
CA LEU A 36 -3.13 -1.25 9.28
C LEU A 36 -2.56 -2.63 8.92
N ASP A 37 -2.49 -3.58 9.86
CA ASP A 37 -2.09 -4.96 9.55
C ASP A 37 -3.04 -5.64 8.52
N CYS A 38 -4.34 -5.35 8.61
CA CYS A 38 -5.32 -5.82 7.61
C CYS A 38 -5.10 -5.15 6.25
N VAL A 39 -4.85 -3.83 6.24
CA VAL A 39 -4.54 -3.06 5.02
C VAL A 39 -3.25 -3.56 4.37
N SER A 40 -2.21 -3.81 5.16
CA SER A 40 -0.93 -4.37 4.72
C SER A 40 -1.10 -5.74 4.08
N LYS A 41 -1.86 -6.65 4.71
CA LYS A 41 -2.15 -7.97 4.12
C LYS A 41 -2.87 -7.85 2.79
N HIS A 42 -3.87 -6.96 2.70
CA HIS A 42 -4.62 -6.74 1.48
C HIS A 42 -3.73 -6.18 0.35
N LEU A 43 -2.95 -5.13 0.63
CA LEU A 43 -1.98 -4.55 -0.30
C LEU A 43 -1.00 -5.59 -0.83
N ARG A 44 -0.41 -6.38 0.07
CA ARG A 44 0.55 -7.42 -0.32
C ARG A 44 -0.08 -8.52 -1.18
N ASN A 45 -1.34 -8.88 -0.91
CA ASN A 45 -2.07 -9.86 -1.71
C ASN A 45 -2.38 -9.34 -3.11
N LEU A 46 -2.83 -8.08 -3.24
CA LEU A 46 -3.03 -7.44 -4.55
C LEU A 46 -1.73 -7.36 -5.34
N GLY A 47 -0.65 -6.89 -4.71
CA GLY A 47 0.68 -6.83 -5.32
C GLY A 47 1.16 -8.20 -5.81
N ARG A 48 0.99 -9.25 -5.02
CA ARG A 48 1.31 -10.62 -5.44
C ARG A 48 0.48 -11.08 -6.65
N SER A 49 -0.82 -10.77 -6.70
CA SER A 49 -1.66 -11.10 -7.86
C SER A 49 -1.12 -10.44 -9.13
N ILE A 50 -0.85 -9.14 -9.07
CA ILE A 50 -0.31 -8.38 -10.19
C ILE A 50 1.01 -8.97 -10.69
N VAL A 51 1.95 -9.35 -9.80
CA VAL A 51 3.20 -9.98 -10.24
C VAL A 51 2.97 -11.38 -10.83
N ASN A 52 2.09 -12.18 -10.25
CA ASN A 52 1.79 -13.51 -10.78
C ASN A 52 1.14 -13.45 -12.17
N GLU A 53 0.28 -12.46 -12.42
CA GLU A 53 -0.44 -12.31 -13.68
C GLU A 53 0.37 -11.58 -14.76
N HIS A 54 1.26 -10.65 -14.34
CA HIS A 54 1.93 -9.73 -15.24
C HIS A 54 3.46 -9.67 -15.10
N GLY A 55 4.10 -10.54 -14.32
CA GLY A 55 5.53 -10.47 -13.96
C GLY A 55 6.53 -10.28 -15.11
N ASP A 56 6.25 -10.86 -16.28
CA ASP A 56 7.09 -10.72 -17.48
C ASP A 56 6.53 -9.73 -18.53
N SER A 57 5.35 -9.16 -18.24
CA SER A 57 4.62 -8.27 -19.14
C SER A 57 4.98 -6.80 -18.94
N VAL A 58 4.90 -6.01 -20.01
CA VAL A 58 5.04 -4.56 -19.94
C VAL A 58 3.94 -3.90 -19.08
N SER A 59 2.83 -4.61 -18.86
CA SER A 59 1.71 -4.21 -18.01
C SER A 59 2.02 -4.24 -16.51
N LEU A 60 3.10 -4.89 -16.07
CA LEU A 60 3.45 -4.97 -14.65
C LEU A 60 3.60 -3.60 -13.99
N ILE A 61 4.31 -2.69 -14.68
CA ILE A 61 4.62 -1.36 -14.18
C ILE A 61 3.35 -0.51 -14.02
N PRO A 62 2.49 -0.34 -15.05
CA PRO A 62 1.27 0.46 -14.89
C PRO A 62 0.31 -0.11 -13.84
N GLU A 63 0.16 -1.44 -13.75
CA GLU A 63 -0.68 -2.07 -12.72
C GLU A 63 -0.15 -1.81 -11.29
N MET A 64 1.18 -1.88 -11.10
CA MET A 64 1.80 -1.55 -9.82
C MET A 64 1.70 -0.06 -9.47
N MET A 65 1.74 0.82 -10.47
CA MET A 65 1.53 2.26 -10.25
C MET A 65 0.09 2.55 -9.84
N ASP A 66 -0.89 1.93 -10.50
CA ASP A 66 -2.31 2.06 -10.13
C ASP A 66 -2.57 1.56 -8.70
N LEU A 67 -1.96 0.43 -8.32
CA LEU A 67 -2.02 -0.08 -6.95
C LEU A 67 -1.49 0.95 -5.94
N ARG A 68 -0.33 1.58 -6.21
CA ARG A 68 0.22 2.64 -5.34
C ARG A 68 -0.76 3.80 -5.25
N ASP A 69 -1.21 4.33 -6.38
CA ASP A 69 -2.07 5.51 -6.44
C ASP A 69 -3.41 5.28 -5.71
N ARG A 70 -3.94 4.06 -5.76
CA ARG A 70 -5.12 3.66 -4.97
C ARG A 70 -4.90 3.73 -3.46
N PHE A 71 -3.75 3.28 -2.96
CA PHE A 71 -3.46 3.34 -1.53
C PHE A 71 -3.04 4.74 -1.06
N ASP A 72 -2.43 5.55 -1.93
CA ASP A 72 -2.22 6.98 -1.66
C ASP A 72 -3.56 7.71 -1.50
N TYR A 73 -4.53 7.42 -2.37
CA TYR A 73 -5.88 7.94 -2.23
C TYR A 73 -6.54 7.56 -0.90
N PHE A 74 -6.35 6.32 -0.42
CA PHE A 74 -6.82 5.90 0.90
C PHE A 74 -6.13 6.66 2.04
N ILE A 75 -4.83 6.92 1.95
CA ILE A 75 -4.13 7.74 2.94
C ILE A 75 -4.75 9.13 3.03
N GLN A 76 -4.90 9.80 1.89
CA GLN A 76 -5.39 11.18 1.83
C GLN A 76 -6.85 11.32 2.26
N HIS A 77 -7.72 10.39 1.83
CA HIS A 77 -9.16 10.55 1.98
C HIS A 77 -9.79 9.67 3.06
N SER A 78 -9.15 8.57 3.45
CA SER A 78 -9.69 7.61 4.42
C SER A 78 -8.91 7.50 5.71
N PHE A 79 -7.60 7.72 5.67
CA PHE A 79 -6.74 7.64 6.84
C PHE A 79 -6.35 9.01 7.39
N ASP A 80 -7.00 10.10 6.98
CA ASP A 80 -6.76 11.45 7.53
C ASP A 80 -5.28 11.88 7.41
N ASP A 81 -4.62 11.46 6.32
CA ASP A 81 -3.19 11.70 6.06
C ASP A 81 -2.25 11.13 7.16
N ASP A 82 -2.67 10.07 7.84
CA ASP A 82 -1.99 9.51 9.00
C ASP A 82 -0.59 8.92 8.68
N GLU A 83 0.39 9.31 9.49
CA GLU A 83 1.80 8.97 9.30
C GLU A 83 2.10 7.49 9.51
N ASP A 84 1.40 6.81 10.43
CA ASP A 84 1.57 5.36 10.63
C ASP A 84 1.04 4.60 9.41
N ALA A 85 -0.07 5.07 8.82
CA ALA A 85 -0.61 4.52 7.58
C ALA A 85 0.36 4.70 6.40
N LYS A 86 0.93 5.90 6.23
CA LYS A 86 1.97 6.17 5.22
C LYS A 86 3.18 5.25 5.40
N LYS A 87 3.71 5.14 6.62
CA LYS A 87 4.87 4.28 6.95
C LYS A 87 4.57 2.81 6.68
N ALA A 88 3.39 2.32 7.05
CA ALA A 88 2.97 0.93 6.80
C ALA A 88 2.91 0.63 5.29
N ILE A 89 2.17 1.44 4.53
CA ILE A 89 2.00 1.26 3.08
C ILE A 89 3.34 1.37 2.34
N ALA A 90 4.18 2.34 2.71
CA ALA A 90 5.55 2.49 2.19
C ALA A 90 6.38 1.22 2.42
N THR A 91 6.34 0.67 3.64
CA THR A 91 7.05 -0.56 4.01
C THR A 91 6.56 -1.75 3.20
N ASP A 92 5.25 -1.87 2.98
CA ASP A 92 4.67 -2.96 2.22
C ASP A 92 4.99 -2.88 0.73
N LEU A 93 4.95 -1.68 0.14
CA LEU A 93 5.39 -1.47 -1.25
C LEU A 93 6.88 -1.80 -1.40
N GLN A 94 7.72 -1.40 -0.44
CA GLN A 94 9.14 -1.77 -0.43
C GLN A 94 9.33 -3.29 -0.32
N TYR A 95 8.54 -3.98 0.51
CA TYR A 95 8.54 -5.44 0.59
C TYR A 95 8.16 -6.07 -0.76
N LEU A 96 7.13 -5.57 -1.45
CA LEU A 96 6.75 -6.07 -2.78
C LEU A 96 7.87 -5.90 -3.81
N LEU A 97 8.62 -4.79 -3.73
CA LEU A 97 9.75 -4.48 -4.59
C LEU A 97 10.98 -5.35 -4.29
N ASP A 98 11.24 -5.66 -3.03
CA ASP A 98 12.41 -6.46 -2.62
C ASP A 98 12.15 -7.96 -2.79
N ASP A 99 11.03 -8.45 -2.27
CA ASP A 99 10.72 -9.89 -2.21
C ASP A 99 10.33 -10.46 -3.59
N ILE A 100 9.58 -9.70 -4.38
CA ILE A 100 8.94 -10.25 -5.59
C ILE A 100 9.70 -9.89 -6.87
N LEU A 101 10.43 -8.76 -6.90
CA LEU A 101 11.14 -8.29 -8.08
C LEU A 101 12.65 -8.57 -8.08
N HIS A 102 13.25 -8.93 -6.94
CA HIS A 102 14.65 -9.36 -6.86
C HIS A 102 14.94 -10.75 -7.50
N PRO A 103 14.03 -11.76 -7.49
CA PRO A 103 14.29 -13.02 -8.19
C PRO A 103 14.03 -12.97 -9.70
N VAL A 104 13.26 -11.98 -10.19
CA VAL A 104 13.03 -11.79 -11.62
C VAL A 104 14.20 -10.96 -12.17
N GLY A 105 14.97 -11.50 -13.11
CA GLY A 105 16.17 -10.88 -13.73
C GLY A 105 15.96 -9.57 -14.50
N SER A 106 14.96 -8.78 -14.12
CA SER A 106 14.43 -7.57 -14.75
C SER A 106 14.91 -6.28 -14.09
N ALA A 107 16.05 -6.28 -13.38
CA ALA A 107 16.60 -5.13 -12.66
C ALA A 107 16.65 -3.81 -13.47
N HIS A 108 16.75 -3.86 -14.80
CA HIS A 108 16.71 -2.68 -15.66
C HIS A 108 15.29 -2.13 -15.90
N ARG A 109 14.25 -2.99 -15.95
CA ARG A 109 12.86 -2.60 -16.22
C ARG A 109 12.14 -2.07 -15.01
N VAL A 110 12.46 -2.56 -13.81
CA VAL A 110 11.80 -2.13 -12.56
C VAL A 110 12.39 -0.87 -11.97
N ARG A 111 13.60 -0.47 -12.38
CA ARG A 111 14.30 0.73 -11.90
C ARG A 111 13.47 2.03 -11.90
N PRO A 112 12.64 2.33 -12.92
CA PRO A 112 11.78 3.52 -12.91
C PRO A 112 10.65 3.45 -11.89
N ALA A 113 10.00 2.28 -11.75
CA ALA A 113 8.96 2.05 -10.75
C ALA A 113 9.56 2.09 -9.33
N LEU A 114 10.72 1.45 -9.15
CA LEU A 114 11.51 1.50 -7.92
C LEU A 114 11.91 2.95 -7.60
N ARG A 115 12.34 3.75 -8.58
CA ARG A 115 12.68 5.18 -8.40
C ARG A 115 11.46 6.01 -8.00
N ALA A 116 10.30 5.76 -8.60
CA ALA A 116 9.07 6.49 -8.29
C ALA A 116 8.57 6.15 -6.87
N VAL A 117 8.61 4.87 -6.48
CA VAL A 117 8.23 4.42 -5.14
C VAL A 117 9.27 4.84 -4.09
N LEU A 118 10.57 4.74 -4.39
CA LEU A 118 11.63 5.24 -3.50
C LEU A 118 11.54 6.75 -3.28
N ASN A 119 11.28 7.54 -4.33
CA ASN A 119 11.05 8.99 -4.17
C ASN A 119 9.83 9.28 -3.28
N TYR A 120 8.77 8.48 -3.36
CA TYR A 120 7.61 8.60 -2.47
C TYR A 120 7.98 8.25 -1.02
N ILE A 121 8.74 7.17 -0.81
CA ILE A 121 9.22 6.75 0.51
C ILE A 121 10.17 7.82 1.10
N GLU A 122 11.10 8.34 0.31
CA GLU A 122 12.03 9.41 0.71
C GLU A 122 11.27 10.70 1.04
N ALA A 123 10.24 11.06 0.28
CA ALA A 123 9.38 12.21 0.59
C ALA A 123 8.58 12.01 1.90
N ALA A 124 8.05 10.80 2.13
CA ALA A 124 7.34 10.46 3.37
C ALA A 124 8.27 10.43 4.59
N GLN A 125 9.54 10.02 4.43
CA GLN A 125 10.53 10.00 5.52
C GLN A 125 11.18 11.37 5.78
N LEU A 126 11.27 12.26 4.78
CA LEU A 126 11.85 13.60 4.94
C LEU A 126 10.94 14.55 5.73
N ALA A 127 9.62 14.35 5.69
CA ALA A 127 8.65 15.13 6.46
C ALA A 127 8.86 15.00 7.99
N ASP A 128 9.39 13.87 8.45
CA ASP A 128 9.67 13.56 9.87
C ASP A 128 10.97 14.22 10.40
N ARG A 129 11.83 14.78 9.53
CA ARG A 129 13.12 15.41 9.94
C ARG A 129 13.11 16.93 10.06
N ILE A 130 11.99 17.61 9.79
CA ILE A 130 11.88 19.08 9.80
C ILE A 130 10.95 19.60 10.94
N LEU A 131 10.51 18.71 11.83
CA LEU A 131 9.84 19.04 13.09
C LEU A 131 10.63 18.49 14.27
#